data_AF-A0A4Q7VZX7-F1
#
_entry.id   AF-A0A4Q7VZX7-F1
#
_cell.length_a   1.000
_cell.length_b   1.000
_cell.length_c   1.000
_cell.angle_alpha   90.00
_cell.angle_beta   90.00
_cell.angle_gamma   90.00
#
_symmetry.space_group_name_H-M   'P 1'
#
loop_
_entity.id
_entity.type
_entity.pdbx_description
1 polymer ?
#
loop_
_entity_poly.entity_id
_entity_poly.type
_entity_poly.pdbx_seq_one_letter_code
_entity_poly.pdbx_strand_id
1 'polypeptide(L)'
;MRKLSTMAFFAVVITLANSMPVEAMAAGCKSGFVWRDAQDGDGVCVTPAERAEAKAQNANARNNKVVGGGAYGPNTCRGGYVWREAFGGDVVCVTPHEREQAKRQNAMSASRTAN
;
A
#
# COMPACT_ATOMS: atom_id res chain seq x y z
N MET A 1 35.49 65.83 -1.48
CA MET A 1 35.17 64.87 -0.41
C MET A 1 34.18 63.85 -0.95
N ARG A 2 34.65 62.67 -1.36
CA ARG A 2 33.83 61.56 -1.86
C ARG A 2 34.34 60.30 -1.18
N LYS A 3 33.43 59.34 -1.01
CA LYS A 3 33.60 57.93 -0.63
C LYS A 3 33.40 57.68 0.88
N LEU A 4 32.61 56.70 1.31
CA LEU A 4 32.23 55.46 0.65
C LEU A 4 30.89 54.96 1.25
N SER A 5 29.94 54.61 0.38
CA SER A 5 28.67 53.97 0.72
C SER A 5 28.92 52.48 0.94
N THR A 6 28.64 51.97 2.14
CA THR A 6 28.80 50.57 2.48
C THR A 6 27.56 49.80 2.02
N MET A 7 27.60 49.20 0.83
CA MET A 7 26.63 48.18 0.43
C MET A 7 26.90 46.91 1.25
N ALA A 8 26.00 46.60 2.18
CA ALA A 8 25.98 45.30 2.84
C ALA A 8 25.51 44.25 1.82
N PHE A 9 26.45 43.45 1.32
CA PHE A 9 26.14 42.23 0.58
C PHE A 9 25.52 41.22 1.55
N PHE A 10 24.20 41.06 1.49
CA PHE A 10 23.56 39.88 2.09
C PHE A 10 24.02 38.65 1.30
N ALA A 11 24.86 37.83 1.92
CA ALA A 11 25.23 36.53 1.42
C ALA A 11 23.95 35.69 1.25
N VAL A 12 23.57 35.42 0.02
CA VAL A 12 22.55 34.41 -0.29
C VAL A 12 23.16 33.07 0.08
N VAL A 13 22.74 32.54 1.24
CA VAL A 13 23.02 31.16 1.62
C VAL A 13 22.18 30.29 0.69
N ILE A 14 22.76 29.86 -0.42
CA ILE A 14 22.17 28.82 -1.27
C ILE A 14 22.27 27.54 -0.46
N THR A 15 21.18 27.15 0.20
CA THR A 15 21.05 25.81 0.75
C THR A 15 21.14 24.83 -0.41
N LEU A 16 22.15 23.96 -0.37
CA LEU A 16 22.22 22.79 -1.24
C LEU A 16 20.96 21.98 -0.98
N ALA A 17 20.00 22.03 -1.90
CA ALA A 17 18.89 21.11 -1.93
C ALA A 17 19.50 19.71 -2.13
N ASN A 18 19.72 18.99 -1.02
CA ASN A 18 19.95 17.57 -1.06
C ASN A 18 18.72 16.96 -1.72
N SER A 19 18.90 16.51 -2.96
CA SER A 19 17.97 15.69 -3.70
C SER A 19 17.56 14.54 -2.79
N MET A 20 16.36 14.62 -2.21
CA MET A 20 15.77 13.43 -1.58
C MET A 20 15.73 12.37 -2.67
N PRO A 21 16.21 11.14 -2.40
CA PRO A 21 16.13 10.10 -3.40
C PRO A 21 14.67 10.00 -3.82
N VAL A 22 14.42 10.27 -5.09
CA VAL A 22 13.14 9.98 -5.72
C VAL A 22 12.86 8.52 -5.39
N GLU A 23 11.75 8.29 -4.69
CA GLU A 23 11.26 6.99 -4.32
C GLU A 23 11.42 6.07 -5.54
N ALA A 24 12.21 5.01 -5.39
CA ALA A 24 12.53 4.10 -6.47
C ALA A 24 11.23 3.82 -7.21
N MET A 25 11.13 4.21 -8.48
CA MET A 25 9.96 3.92 -9.31
C MET A 25 9.63 2.46 -9.06
N ALA A 26 8.48 2.19 -8.41
CA ALA A 26 8.20 0.87 -7.87
C ALA A 26 8.47 -0.14 -8.98
N ALA A 27 9.53 -0.94 -8.81
CA ALA A 27 9.91 -1.86 -9.84
C ALA A 27 8.68 -2.73 -10.12
N GLY A 28 8.31 -2.85 -11.40
CA GLY A 28 7.13 -3.61 -11.80
C GLY A 28 7.23 -5.07 -11.35
N CYS A 29 6.21 -5.86 -11.58
CA CYS A 29 6.33 -7.28 -11.30
C CYS A 29 7.19 -7.99 -12.36
N LYS A 30 7.92 -9.03 -11.94
CA LYS A 30 8.62 -9.95 -12.86
C LYS A 30 7.61 -10.54 -13.86
N SER A 31 8.10 -10.96 -15.03
CA SER A 31 7.27 -11.66 -16.03
C SER A 31 6.51 -12.83 -15.39
N GLY A 32 5.20 -12.93 -15.69
CA GLY A 32 4.28 -13.92 -15.10
C GLY A 32 3.62 -13.48 -13.79
N PHE A 33 4.02 -12.34 -13.20
CA PHE A 33 3.40 -11.75 -12.03
C PHE A 33 2.75 -10.40 -12.36
N VAL A 34 1.79 -10.01 -11.53
CA VAL A 34 1.01 -8.77 -11.63
C VAL A 34 0.85 -8.17 -10.23
N TRP A 35 0.62 -6.87 -10.10
CA TRP A 35 0.26 -6.29 -8.79
C TRP A 35 -1.00 -6.95 -8.25
N ARG A 36 -1.21 -7.02 -6.94
CA ARG A 36 -2.40 -7.67 -6.39
C ARG A 36 -3.63 -6.81 -6.57
N ASP A 37 -3.47 -5.48 -6.60
CA ASP A 37 -4.53 -4.50 -6.77
C ASP A 37 -5.72 -4.77 -5.83
N ALA A 38 -5.46 -5.20 -4.59
CA ALA A 38 -6.53 -5.37 -3.60
C ALA A 38 -7.07 -4.03 -3.11
N GLN A 39 -6.34 -2.94 -3.34
CA GLN A 39 -6.84 -1.58 -3.33
C GLN A 39 -5.94 -0.72 -4.23
N ASP A 40 -6.31 0.55 -4.41
CA ASP A 40 -5.43 1.52 -5.06
C ASP A 40 -4.12 1.65 -4.26
N GLY A 41 -2.99 1.49 -4.95
CA GLY A 41 -1.66 1.52 -4.35
C GLY A 41 -1.15 0.18 -3.79
N ASP A 42 -1.92 -0.91 -3.87
CA ASP A 42 -1.45 -2.25 -3.48
C ASP A 42 -0.49 -2.87 -4.52
N GLY A 43 0.79 -2.51 -4.41
CA GLY A 43 1.87 -2.95 -5.31
C GLY A 43 2.42 -4.36 -5.05
N VAL A 44 1.77 -5.18 -4.22
CA VAL A 44 2.23 -6.54 -3.90
C VAL A 44 2.21 -7.42 -5.15
N CYS A 45 3.34 -8.01 -5.54
CA CYS A 45 3.42 -8.84 -6.75
C CYS A 45 2.89 -10.27 -6.49
N VAL A 46 1.90 -10.68 -7.29
CA VAL A 46 1.19 -11.96 -7.19
C VAL A 46 0.96 -12.58 -8.55
N THR A 47 0.53 -13.83 -8.59
CA THR A 47 0.05 -14.48 -9.82
C THR A 47 -1.27 -13.86 -10.27
N PRO A 48 -1.65 -13.97 -11.56
CA PRO A 48 -2.95 -13.50 -12.04
C PRO A 48 -4.15 -14.12 -11.30
N ALA A 49 -4.03 -15.38 -10.87
CA ALA A 49 -5.07 -16.07 -10.10
C ALA A 49 -5.23 -15.48 -8.69
N GLU A 50 -4.13 -15.21 -7.99
CA GLU A 50 -4.12 -14.54 -6.68
C GLU A 50 -4.73 -13.12 -6.76
N ARG A 51 -4.45 -12.36 -7.84
CA ARG A 51 -5.12 -11.07 -8.09
C ARG A 51 -6.64 -11.24 -8.25
N ALA A 52 -7.08 -12.25 -8.99
CA ALA A 52 -8.51 -12.51 -9.19
C ALA A 52 -9.21 -12.87 -7.87
N GLU A 53 -8.56 -13.66 -7.01
CA GLU A 53 -9.04 -14.00 -5.68
C GLU A 53 -9.17 -12.75 -4.79
N ALA A 54 -8.16 -11.88 -4.78
CA ALA A 54 -8.21 -10.62 -4.03
C ALA A 54 -9.37 -9.72 -4.47
N LYS A 55 -9.66 -9.66 -5.77
CA LYS A 55 -10.82 -8.93 -6.32
C LYS A 55 -12.14 -9.58 -5.91
N ALA A 56 -12.24 -10.90 -5.92
CA ALA A 56 -13.44 -11.62 -5.48
C ALA A 56 -13.73 -11.38 -3.99
N GLN A 57 -12.68 -11.39 -3.15
CA GLN A 57 -12.79 -11.05 -1.73
C GLN A 57 -13.32 -9.62 -1.53
N ASN A 58 -12.79 -8.64 -2.28
CA ASN A 58 -13.28 -7.27 -2.24
C ASN A 58 -14.75 -7.14 -2.66
N ALA A 59 -15.14 -7.82 -3.74
CA ALA A 59 -16.51 -7.83 -4.23
C ALA A 59 -17.48 -8.45 -3.20
N ASN A 60 -17.04 -9.49 -2.48
CA ASN A 60 -17.84 -10.17 -1.47
C ASN A 60 -17.76 -9.53 -0.06
N ALA A 61 -16.95 -8.49 0.12
CA ALA A 61 -16.63 -7.92 1.43
C ALA A 61 -17.87 -7.53 2.26
N ARG A 62 -18.92 -7.01 1.61
CA ARG A 62 -20.18 -6.61 2.28
C ARG A 62 -20.97 -7.80 2.80
N ASN A 63 -20.94 -8.93 2.10
CA ASN A 63 -21.68 -10.13 2.48
C ASN A 63 -21.09 -10.82 3.70
N ASN A 64 -19.83 -10.57 4.03
CA ASN A 64 -19.16 -11.18 5.18
C ASN A 64 -19.18 -10.27 6.43
N LYS A 65 -19.82 -9.09 6.36
CA LYS A 65 -19.97 -8.14 7.47
C LYS A 65 -21.31 -8.31 8.18
N VAL A 66 -21.36 -8.03 9.48
CA VAL A 66 -22.60 -7.94 10.25
C VAL A 66 -23.43 -6.77 9.70
N VAL A 67 -24.70 -7.02 9.36
CA VAL A 67 -25.61 -5.98 8.86
C VAL A 67 -25.84 -4.95 9.97
N GLY A 68 -25.62 -3.67 9.69
CA GLY A 68 -25.71 -2.59 10.67
C GLY A 68 -24.46 -2.39 11.54
N GLY A 69 -23.42 -3.22 11.37
CA GLY A 69 -22.20 -3.18 12.19
C GLY A 69 -22.33 -4.01 13.48
N GLY A 70 -21.24 -4.08 14.23
CA GLY A 70 -21.18 -4.87 15.47
C GLY A 70 -20.18 -4.30 16.47
N ALA A 71 -19.64 -5.15 17.35
CA ALA A 71 -18.76 -4.76 18.45
C ALA A 71 -17.53 -3.93 18.04
N TYR A 72 -17.08 -4.05 16.79
CA TYR A 72 -15.94 -3.33 16.22
C TYR A 72 -16.36 -2.30 15.17
N GLY A 73 -17.61 -1.81 15.24
CA GLY A 73 -18.17 -0.82 14.32
C GLY A 73 -18.64 -1.40 12.98
N PRO A 74 -18.77 -0.57 11.93
CA PRO A 74 -19.36 -0.96 10.64
C PRO A 74 -18.60 -2.06 9.88
N ASN A 75 -17.33 -2.28 10.22
CA ASN A 75 -16.48 -3.29 9.59
C ASN A 75 -16.45 -4.61 10.37
N THR A 76 -17.33 -4.80 11.36
CA THR A 76 -17.40 -6.05 12.13
C THR A 76 -17.73 -7.23 11.20
N CYS A 77 -16.85 -8.24 11.19
CA CYS A 77 -17.06 -9.46 10.43
C CYS A 77 -18.10 -10.37 11.09
N ARG A 78 -18.85 -11.12 10.29
CA ARG A 78 -19.73 -12.20 10.78
C ARG A 78 -18.89 -13.30 11.42
N GLY A 79 -19.53 -14.11 12.27
CA GLY A 79 -18.89 -15.28 12.86
C GLY A 79 -18.26 -16.19 11.79
N GLY A 80 -17.02 -16.63 12.02
CA GLY A 80 -16.23 -17.42 11.07
C GLY A 80 -15.40 -16.60 10.07
N TYR A 81 -15.56 -15.28 10.03
CA TYR A 81 -14.77 -14.37 9.19
C TYR A 81 -13.87 -13.46 10.02
N VAL A 82 -12.76 -13.04 9.43
CA VAL A 82 -11.76 -12.14 10.01
C VAL A 82 -11.39 -11.05 9.00
N TRP A 83 -10.87 -9.91 9.45
CA TRP A 83 -10.29 -8.92 8.52
C TRP A 83 -9.13 -9.54 7.75
N ARG A 84 -9.01 -9.28 6.45
CA ARG A 84 -7.94 -9.89 5.65
C ARG A 84 -6.56 -9.42 6.08
N GLU A 85 -6.42 -8.17 6.51
CA GLU A 85 -5.15 -7.59 6.98
C GLU A 85 -4.01 -7.74 5.96
N ALA A 86 -4.30 -7.62 4.66
CA ALA A 86 -3.25 -7.66 3.65
C ALA A 86 -2.36 -6.40 3.67
N PHE A 87 -2.82 -5.31 4.27
CA PHE A 87 -2.06 -4.09 4.53
C PHE A 87 -2.74 -3.33 5.68
N GLY A 88 -2.12 -2.23 6.14
CA GLY A 88 -2.68 -1.39 7.19
C GLY A 88 -4.05 -0.84 6.81
N GLY A 89 -5.09 -1.18 7.58
CA GLY A 89 -6.46 -0.75 7.31
C GLY A 89 -7.29 -1.67 6.41
N ASP A 90 -6.74 -2.81 5.95
CA ASP A 90 -7.49 -3.80 5.17
C ASP A 90 -8.50 -4.57 6.04
N VAL A 91 -9.71 -4.03 6.11
CA VAL A 91 -10.85 -4.55 6.88
C VAL A 91 -11.85 -5.33 6.03
N VAL A 92 -11.40 -5.89 4.90
CA VAL A 92 -12.20 -6.81 4.09
C VAL A 92 -12.41 -8.10 4.88
N CYS A 93 -13.66 -8.49 5.11
CA CYS A 93 -13.98 -9.71 5.86
C CYS A 93 -13.82 -10.95 4.95
N VAL A 94 -12.90 -11.82 5.32
CA VAL A 94 -12.51 -13.06 4.61
C VAL A 94 -12.46 -14.22 5.60
N THR A 95 -12.31 -15.45 5.09
CA THR A 95 -12.02 -16.61 5.94
C THR A 95 -10.62 -16.53 6.55
N PRO A 96 -10.35 -17.22 7.67
CA PRO A 96 -9.01 -17.30 8.24
C PRO A 96 -7.95 -17.81 7.25
N HIS A 97 -8.31 -18.77 6.39
CA HIS A 97 -7.43 -19.29 5.35
C HIS A 97 -7.02 -18.19 4.34
N GLU A 98 -7.97 -17.38 3.87
CA GLU A 98 -7.71 -16.27 2.95
C GLU A 98 -6.84 -15.17 3.56
N ARG A 99 -7.00 -14.86 4.85
CA ARG A 99 -6.06 -13.97 5.58
C ARG A 99 -4.63 -14.52 5.51
N GLU A 100 -4.46 -15.82 5.74
CA GLU A 100 -3.13 -16.43 5.68
C GLU A 100 -2.56 -16.45 4.25
N GLN A 101 -3.39 -16.60 3.22
CA GLN A 101 -2.97 -16.43 1.82
C GLN A 101 -2.47 -15.00 1.55
N ALA A 102 -3.20 -13.98 2.00
CA ALA A 102 -2.79 -12.59 1.84
C ALA A 102 -1.44 -12.28 2.50
N LYS A 103 -1.21 -12.80 3.72
CA LYS A 103 0.09 -12.68 4.39
C LYS A 103 1.22 -13.36 3.61
N ARG A 104 0.98 -14.55 3.05
CA ARG A 104 1.96 -15.24 2.20
C ARG A 104 2.26 -14.45 0.93
N GLN A 105 1.26 -13.87 0.29
CA GLN A 105 1.45 -13.03 -0.90
C GLN A 105 2.36 -11.84 -0.59
N ASN A 106 2.16 -11.17 0.54
CA ASN A 106 3.04 -10.08 0.99
C ASN A 106 4.48 -10.56 1.21
N ALA A 107 4.67 -11.69 1.91
CA ALA A 107 6.00 -12.25 2.16
C ALA A 107 6.73 -12.65 0.87
N MET A 108 6.00 -13.13 -0.14
CA MET A 108 6.57 -13.52 -1.43
C MET A 108 6.82 -12.35 -2.38
N SER A 109 6.23 -11.18 -2.13
CA SER A 109 6.25 -10.04 -3.05
C SER A 109 7.66 -9.66 -3.49
N ALA A 110 8.60 -9.57 -2.55
CA ALA A 110 9.98 -9.18 -2.84
C ALA A 110 10.66 -10.13 -3.86
N SER A 111 10.35 -11.43 -3.82
CA SER A 111 10.87 -12.40 -4.78
C SER A 111 10.23 -12.27 -6.19
N ARG A 112 9.09 -11.58 -6.28
CA ARG A 112 8.25 -11.42 -7.48
C ARG A 112 8.34 -10.01 -8.09
N THR A 113 8.94 -9.06 -7.40
CA THR A 113 9.26 -7.70 -7.89
C THR A 113 10.47 -7.73 -8.82
N ALA A 114 10.42 -7.00 -9.94
CA ALA A 114 11.54 -6.88 -10.87
C ALA A 114 12.71 -6.14 -10.22
N ASN A 115 13.93 -6.39 -10.72
CA ASN A 115 15.14 -5.71 -10.25
C ASN A 115 15.34 -4.39 -10.99
#